data_AF-A0A414FZT6-F1
#
_entry.id   AF-A0A414FZT6-F1
#
_cell.length_a   1.000
_cell.length_b   1.000
_cell.length_c   1.000
_cell.angle_alpha   90.00
_cell.angle_beta   90.00
_cell.angle_gamma   90.00
#
_symmetry.space_group_name_H-M   'P 1'
#
loop_
_entity.id
_entity.type
_entity.pdbx_description
1 polymer ?
#
loop_
_entity_poly.entity_id
_entity_poly.type
_entity_poly.pdbx_seq_one_letter_code
_entity_poly.pdbx_strand_id
1 'polypeptide(L)'
;MAEGNFDEITERLDEIIAQVRSKDTSLERSLDLFDEAIELGSRAVDMVDSFELSPREADMLDAELATEAQSEQPAEQAETDPDPSGA
;
A
#
# COMPACT_ATOMS: atom_id res chain seq x y z
N MET A 1 20.08 1.67 11.14
CA MET A 1 19.56 2.05 12.47
C MET A 1 18.96 3.44 12.28
N ALA A 2 17.67 3.69 12.32
CA ALA A 2 16.53 2.93 12.84
C ALA A 2 15.41 2.86 11.79
N GLU A 3 14.80 1.69 11.66
CA GLU A 3 13.40 1.60 11.21
C GLU A 3 12.58 1.97 12.44
N GLY A 4 12.30 3.27 12.58
CA GLY A 4 11.50 3.72 13.70
C GLY A 4 10.08 3.20 13.56
N ASN A 5 9.57 2.61 14.64
CA ASN A 5 8.17 2.20 14.74
C ASN A 5 7.26 3.43 14.54
N PHE A 6 5.97 3.20 14.27
CA PHE A 6 4.97 4.26 14.09
C PHE A 6 4.99 5.31 15.22
N ASP A 7 5.24 4.88 16.46
CA ASP A 7 5.36 5.77 17.62
C ASP A 7 6.55 6.74 17.50
N GLU A 8 7.70 6.27 16.99
CA GLU A 8 8.89 7.11 16.78
C GLU A 8 8.67 8.13 15.65
N ILE A 9 7.94 7.73 14.60
CA ILE A 9 7.55 8.65 13.52
C ILE A 9 6.65 9.75 14.09
N THR A 10 5.70 9.38 14.96
CA THR A 10 4.77 10.33 15.58
C THR A 10 5.51 11.30 16.51
N GLU A 11 6.41 10.79 17.36
CA GLU A 11 7.25 11.63 18.23
C GLU A 11 8.09 12.62 17.40
N ARG A 12 8.67 12.16 16.28
CA ARG A 12 9.46 13.03 15.41
C ARG A 12 8.61 14.13 14.75
N LEU A 13 7.40 13.81 14.31
CA LEU A 13 6.46 14.80 13.77
C LEU A 13 6.09 15.86 14.81
N ASP A 14 5.90 15.47 16.07
CA ASP A 14 5.63 16.40 17.17
C ASP A 14 6.81 17.34 17.45
N GLU A 15 8.05 16.82 17.41
CA GLU A 15 9.26 17.65 17.50
C GLU A 15 9.36 18.67 16.36
N ILE A 16 9.05 18.24 15.13
CA ILE A 16 9.03 19.11 13.95
C ILE A 16 8.00 20.22 14.16
N ILE A 17 6.79 19.90 14.64
CA ILE A 17 5.74 20.90 14.95
C ILE A 17 6.23 21.91 15.98
N ALA A 18 6.90 21.46 17.04
CA ALA A 18 7.45 22.35 18.06
C ALA A 18 8.52 23.29 17.48
N GLN A 19 9.40 22.79 16.61
CA GLN A 19 10.45 23.57 15.97
C GLN A 19 9.89 24.59 14.97
N VAL A 20 8.94 24.21 14.11
CA VAL A 20 8.31 25.13 13.13
C VAL A 20 7.52 26.24 13.83
N ARG A 21 6.93 25.97 15.01
CA ARG A 21 6.23 26.97 15.82
C ARG A 21 7.16 27.93 16.57
N SER A 22 8.44 27.60 16.67
CA SER A 22 9.42 28.48 17.31
C SER A 22 9.66 29.72 16.44
N LYS A 23 9.62 30.89 17.08
CA LYS A 23 9.92 32.18 16.41
C LYS A 23 11.39 32.33 16.05
N ASP A 24 12.25 31.47 16.61
CA ASP A 24 13.69 31.46 16.37
C ASP A 24 14.05 30.57 15.16
N THR A 25 13.09 29.87 14.58
CA THR A 25 13.30 29.04 13.39
C THR A 25 13.14 29.89 12.13
N SER A 26 14.15 29.86 11.26
CA SER A 26 14.10 30.55 9.98
C SER A 26 13.10 29.90 9.01
N LEU A 27 12.65 30.65 8.01
CA LEU A 27 11.75 30.10 6.98
C LEU A 27 12.37 28.92 6.23
N GLU A 28 13.64 29.04 5.81
CA GLU A 28 14.35 27.96 5.12
C GLU A 28 14.38 26.68 5.97
N ARG A 29 14.71 26.83 7.26
CA ARG A 29 14.72 25.68 8.18
C ARG A 29 13.33 25.09 8.39
N SER A 30 12.28 25.93 8.42
CA SER A 30 10.90 25.45 8.47
C SER A 30 10.49 24.70 7.21
N LEU A 31 11.03 25.05 6.04
CA LEU A 31 10.79 24.33 4.79
C LEU A 31 11.51 22.99 4.76
N ASP A 32 12.77 22.94 5.20
CA ASP A 32 13.52 21.67 5.32
C ASP A 32 12.79 20.69 6.27
N LEU A 33 12.30 21.20 7.40
CA LEU A 33 11.50 20.41 8.35
C LEU A 33 10.15 19.96 7.78
N PHE A 34 9.58 20.73 6.85
CA PHE A 34 8.33 20.37 6.18
C PHE A 34 8.55 19.23 5.19
N ASP A 35 9.64 19.25 4.43
CA ASP A 35 10.01 18.15 3.53
C ASP A 35 10.27 16.86 4.34
N GLU A 36 10.98 16.95 5.47
CA GLU A 36 11.16 15.82 6.40
C GLU A 36 9.81 15.27 6.89
N ALA A 37 8.85 16.14 7.24
CA ALA A 37 7.52 15.72 7.67
C ALA A 37 6.73 15.01 6.56
N ILE A 38 6.91 15.39 5.28
CA ILE A 38 6.28 14.72 4.14
C ILE A 38 6.83 13.29 3.99
N GLU A 39 8.14 13.11 4.10
CA GLU A 39 8.77 11.79 4.03
C GLU A 39 8.29 10.89 5.17
N LEU A 40 8.26 11.42 6.39
CA LEU A 40 7.76 10.71 7.57
C LEU A 40 6.28 10.34 7.45
N GLY A 41 5.45 11.27 6.97
CA GLY A 41 4.03 11.02 6.72
C GLY A 41 3.79 9.95 5.66
N SER A 42 4.58 9.97 4.57
CA SER A 42 4.50 8.97 3.50
C SER A 42 4.82 7.57 4.04
N ARG A 43 5.91 7.45 4.82
CA ARG A 43 6.28 6.19 5.48
C ARG A 43 5.22 5.71 6.47
N ALA A 44 4.59 6.62 7.23
CA ALA A 44 3.54 6.26 8.17
C ALA A 44 2.32 5.68 7.44
N VAL A 45 1.94 6.26 6.30
CA VAL A 45 0.86 5.73 5.44
C VAL A 45 1.23 4.34 4.93
N ASP A 46 2.44 4.14 4.39
CA ASP A 46 2.90 2.83 3.93
C ASP A 46 2.88 1.77 5.05
N MET A 47 3.18 2.17 6.29
CA MET A 47 3.19 1.29 7.46
C MET A 47 1.77 0.88 7.91
N VAL A 48 0.78 1.76 7.71
CA VAL A 48 -0.65 1.44 7.94
C VAL A 48 -1.18 0.54 6.84
N ASP A 49 -0.78 0.78 5.58
CA ASP A 49 -1.19 -0.04 4.44
C ASP A 49 -0.54 -1.43 4.45
N SER A 50 0.65 -1.57 5.04
CA SER A 50 1.37 -2.84 5.18
C SER A 50 0.96 -3.66 6.41
N PHE A 51 0.05 -3.16 7.25
CA PHE A 51 -0.53 -3.99 8.30
C PHE A 51 -1.34 -5.13 7.63
N GLU A 52 -0.74 -6.31 7.64
CA GLU A 52 -1.17 -7.49 6.90
C GLU A 52 -2.66 -7.81 7.17
N LEU A 53 -3.41 -8.07 6.10
CA LEU A 53 -4.74 -8.67 6.17
C LEU A 53 -4.69 -9.81 7.19
N SER A 54 -5.66 -9.87 8.11
CA SER A 54 -5.80 -11.07 8.93
C SER A 54 -5.88 -12.29 8.01
N PRO A 55 -5.48 -13.50 8.43
CA PRO A 55 -5.51 -14.68 7.56
C PRO A 55 -6.84 -14.85 6.85
N ARG A 56 -7.94 -14.49 7.52
CA ARG A 56 -9.29 -14.49 6.96
C ARG A 56 -9.49 -13.44 5.86
N GLU A 57 -8.99 -12.23 6.04
CA GLU A 57 -9.11 -11.16 5.05
C GLU A 57 -8.21 -11.42 3.83
N ALA A 58 -7.04 -12.05 4.03
CA ALA A 58 -6.18 -12.53 2.96
C ALA A 58 -6.87 -13.64 2.15
N ASP A 59 -7.45 -14.63 2.83
CA ASP A 59 -8.23 -15.70 2.18
C ASP A 59 -9.43 -15.16 1.38
N MET A 60 -10.10 -14.11 1.89
CA MET A 60 -11.20 -13.46 1.18
C MET A 60 -10.73 -12.70 -0.06
N LEU A 61 -9.59 -12.00 0.03
CA LEU A 61 -9.01 -11.29 -1.11
C LEU A 61 -8.58 -12.28 -2.22
N ASP A 62 -7.94 -13.38 -1.84
CA ASP A 62 -7.51 -14.44 -2.76
C ASP A 62 -8.72 -15.10 -3.45
N ALA A 63 -9.82 -15.33 -2.72
CA ALA A 63 -11.05 -15.88 -3.27
C ALA A 63 -11.73 -14.91 -4.25
N GLU A 64 -11.69 -13.61 -3.98
CA GLU A 64 -12.27 -12.57 -4.83
C GLU A 64 -11.47 -12.40 -6.14
N LEU A 65 -10.13 -12.35 -6.04
CA LEU A 65 -9.21 -12.34 -7.19
C LEU A 65 -9.34 -13.58 -8.08
N ALA A 66 -9.50 -14.77 -7.48
CA ALA A 66 -9.73 -16.01 -8.22
C ALA A 66 -11.08 -16.01 -8.96
N THR A 67 -12.09 -15.35 -8.39
CA THR A 67 -13.42 -15.20 -9.00
C THR A 67 -13.38 -14.20 -10.16
N GLU A 68 -12.70 -13.06 -10.00
CA GLU A 68 -12.51 -12.07 -11.07
C GLU A 68 -11.77 -12.67 -12.28
N ALA A 69 -10.68 -13.40 -12.03
CA ALA A 69 -9.90 -14.06 -13.09
C ALA A 69 -10.69 -15.14 -13.86
N GLN A 70 -11.70 -15.76 -13.23
CA GLN A 70 -12.60 -16.70 -13.89
C GLN A 70 -13.71 -16.01 -14.70
N SER A 71 -14.11 -14.81 -14.31
CA SER A 71 -15.10 -14.01 -15.06
C SER A 71 -14.53 -13.31 -16.31
N GLU A 72 -13.21 -13.22 -16.45
CA GLU A 72 -12.53 -12.60 -17.61
C GLU A 72 -12.08 -13.59 -18.69
N GLN A 73 -12.33 -14.90 -18.54
CA GLN A 73 -12.09 -15.87 -19.62
C GLN A 73 -13.09 -15.65 -20.76
N PRO A 74 -12.66 -15.34 -22.01
CA PRO A 74 -13.56 -15.35 -23.15
C PRO A 74 -14.12 -16.76 -23.29
N ALA A 75 -15.43 -16.87 -23.51
CA ALA A 75 -16.08 -18.12 -23.86
C ALA A 75 -15.59 -18.60 -25.24
N GLU A 76 -14.39 -19.17 -25.31
CA GLU A 76 -13.91 -19.94 -26.44
C GLU A 76 -13.76 -21.39 -25.99
N GLN A 77 -14.75 -22.21 -26.37
CA GLN A 77 -14.62 -23.56 -26.91
C GLN A 77 -15.91 -24.34 -26.66
N ALA A 78 -16.87 -24.17 -27.56
CA ALA A 78 -17.82 -25.22 -27.89
C ALA A 78 -17.76 -25.38 -29.41
N GLU A 79 -16.99 -26.36 -29.87
CA GLU A 79 -17.23 -27.18 -31.08
C GLU A 79 -15.94 -27.94 -31.42
N THR A 80 -15.72 -29.05 -30.72
CA THR A 80 -14.95 -30.17 -31.27
C THR A 80 -15.89 -31.36 -31.28
N ASP A 81 -16.42 -31.71 -32.45
CA ASP A 81 -16.91 -33.07 -32.69
C ASP A 81 -16.07 -33.69 -33.81
N PRO A 82 -15.56 -34.93 -33.61
CA PRO A 82 -14.49 -35.50 -34.39
C PRO A 82 -14.99 -36.21 -35.64
N ASP A 83 -14.18 -36.16 -36.69
CA ASP A 83 -14.27 -36.99 -37.89
C ASP A 83 -13.97 -38.47 -37.55
N PRO A 84 -14.84 -39.43 -37.91
CA PRO A 84 -14.45 -40.83 -38.02
C PRO A 84 -14.45 -41.28 -39.49
N SER A 85 -13.24 -41.28 -40.05
CA SER A 85 -12.69 -42.12 -41.12
C SER A 85 -13.58 -43.27 -41.68
N GLY A 86 -13.83 -43.21 -43.01
CA GLY A 86 -13.51 -44.27 -43.98
C GLY A 86 -14.27 -45.60 -43.98
N ALA A 87 -15.20 -45.77 -44.95
CA ALA A 87 -15.41 -46.98 -45.76
C ALA A 87 -16.23 -46.65 -47.02
#